data_AF-A0A0G0TBH1-F1
#
_entry.id   AF-A0A0G0TBH1-F1
#
_cell.length_a   1.000
_cell.length_b   1.000
_cell.length_c   1.000
_cell.angle_alpha   90.00
_cell.angle_beta   90.00
_cell.angle_gamma   90.00
#
_symmetry.space_group_name_H-M   'P 1'
#
loop_
_entity.id
_entity.type
_entity.pdbx_description
1 polymer ?
#
loop_
_entity_poly.entity_id
_entity_poly.type
_entity_poly.pdbx_seq_one_letter_code
_entity_poly.pdbx_strand_id
1 'polypeptide(L)'
;MRVYQTKAKKLSGTDFQEVNRKAHEIYTQIKKKSKRRPYVRSAYFRKEKIFLELFWKHLYGKENWRDRMRRLKYFACVIELIQKSRFAPTSKKNPNKSKEMLHRFYGLTADNELFCIQIKEDVKNKQKFLISVFPTDGPWDWDM
;
A
#
# COMPACT_ATOMS: atom_id res chain seq x y z
N MET A 1 -9.86 -15.96 -0.74
CA MET A 1 -8.89 -14.85 -0.68
C MET A 1 -7.54 -15.40 -0.19
N ARG A 2 -6.41 -14.89 -0.68
CA ARG A 2 -5.08 -15.34 -0.23
C ARG A 2 -4.29 -14.20 0.39
N VAL A 3 -3.57 -14.51 1.47
CA VAL A 3 -2.75 -13.56 2.22
C VAL A 3 -1.28 -13.87 1.97
N TYR A 4 -0.49 -12.86 1.62
CA TYR A 4 0.95 -13.03 1.35
C TYR A 4 1.78 -12.73 2.60
N GLN A 5 2.61 -13.69 3.02
CA GLN A 5 3.56 -13.51 4.10
C GLN A 5 4.74 -12.65 3.62
N THR A 6 4.89 -11.44 4.16
CA THR A 6 6.04 -10.59 3.89
C THR A 6 7.23 -11.01 4.75
N LYS A 7 8.45 -10.93 4.19
CA LYS A 7 9.67 -11.09 4.98
C LYS A 7 10.03 -9.82 5.74
N ALA A 8 9.58 -8.68 5.26
CA ALA A 8 9.72 -7.40 5.94
C ALA A 8 8.94 -7.37 7.25
N LYS A 9 9.55 -6.70 8.23
CA LYS A 9 8.91 -6.29 9.48
C LYS A 9 8.34 -4.88 9.33
N LYS A 10 7.42 -4.52 10.23
CA LYS A 10 7.03 -3.12 10.39
C LYS A 10 8.25 -2.26 10.70
N LEU A 11 8.24 -1.03 10.23
CA LEU A 11 9.21 -0.04 10.65
C LEU A 11 9.07 0.20 12.16
N SER A 12 10.19 0.07 12.87
CA SER A 12 10.27 0.36 14.31
C SER A 12 10.24 1.87 14.55
N GLY A 13 9.88 2.26 15.78
CA GLY A 13 9.85 3.65 16.23
C GLY A 13 8.56 3.97 16.98
N THR A 14 8.64 4.92 17.91
CA THR A 14 7.51 5.40 18.72
C THR A 14 7.04 6.78 18.30
N ASP A 15 7.86 7.50 17.54
CA ASP A 15 7.60 8.84 17.02
C ASP A 15 7.38 8.85 15.50
N PHE A 16 6.52 9.77 15.05
CA PHE A 16 6.17 9.89 13.63
C PHE A 16 7.35 10.32 12.77
N GLN A 17 8.19 11.25 13.24
CA GLN A 17 9.34 11.75 12.47
C GLN A 17 10.37 10.65 12.24
N GLU A 18 10.63 9.82 13.25
CA GLU A 18 11.53 8.66 13.14
C GLU A 18 11.02 7.64 12.11
N VAL A 19 9.75 7.22 12.24
CA VAL A 19 9.12 6.28 11.29
C VAL A 19 9.07 6.87 9.89
N ASN A 20 8.77 8.17 9.78
CA ASN A 20 8.71 8.87 8.51
C ASN A 20 10.06 8.94 7.81
N ARG A 21 11.15 9.18 8.55
CA ARG A 21 12.52 9.15 8.01
C ARG A 21 12.84 7.79 7.40
N LYS A 22 12.62 6.70 8.16
CA LYS A 22 12.84 5.31 7.68
C LYS A 22 12.01 5.00 6.43
N ALA A 23 10.74 5.39 6.41
CA ALA A 23 9.89 5.20 5.24
C ALA A 23 10.36 6.03 4.03
N HIS A 24 10.83 7.25 4.27
CA HIS A 24 11.34 8.14 3.23
C HIS A 24 12.69 7.66 2.66
N GLU A 25 13.53 6.98 3.44
CA GLU A 25 14.74 6.34 2.92
C GLU A 25 14.38 5.30 1.85
N ILE A 26 13.43 4.39 2.15
CA ILE A 26 12.90 3.41 1.21
C ILE A 26 12.31 4.11 -0.03
N TYR A 27 11.48 5.13 0.18
CA TYR A 27 10.85 5.88 -0.91
C TYR A 27 11.87 6.61 -1.79
N THR A 28 12.92 7.18 -1.20
CA THR A 28 14.00 7.86 -1.91
C THR A 28 14.75 6.89 -2.80
N GLN A 29 15.02 5.67 -2.33
CA GLN A 29 15.62 4.64 -3.17
C GLN A 29 14.73 4.28 -4.37
N ILE A 30 13.40 4.21 -4.17
CA ILE A 30 12.44 3.99 -5.26
C ILE A 30 12.42 5.18 -6.23
N LYS A 31 12.46 6.41 -5.70
CA LYS A 31 12.50 7.65 -6.50
C LYS A 31 13.74 7.71 -7.36
N LYS A 32 14.93 7.38 -6.83
CA LYS A 32 16.19 7.30 -7.59
C LYS A 32 16.12 6.30 -8.75
N LYS A 33 15.39 5.20 -8.58
CA LYS A 33 15.18 4.17 -9.62
C LYS A 33 14.06 4.52 -10.61
N SER A 34 13.33 5.60 -10.38
CA SER A 34 12.18 6.05 -11.19
C SER A 34 12.52 7.34 -11.93
N LYS A 35 12.03 7.51 -13.16
CA LYS A 35 12.31 8.74 -13.94
C LYS A 35 11.44 9.94 -13.51
N ARG A 36 10.12 9.81 -13.65
CA ARG A 36 9.16 10.93 -13.44
C ARG A 36 8.39 10.79 -12.13
N ARG A 37 7.49 9.80 -12.07
CA ARG A 37 6.68 9.49 -10.88
C ARG A 37 7.25 8.26 -10.19
N PRO A 38 7.47 8.25 -8.86
CA PRO A 38 7.90 7.06 -8.15
C PRO A 38 6.89 5.93 -8.24
N TYR A 39 7.35 4.75 -8.65
CA TYR A 39 6.52 3.56 -8.77
C TYR A 39 7.27 2.29 -8.36
N VAL A 40 6.51 1.26 -8.04
CA VAL A 40 7.02 -0.12 -7.97
C VAL A 40 6.25 -0.99 -8.94
N ARG A 41 6.85 -2.10 -9.38
CA ARG A 41 6.22 -3.02 -10.33
C ARG A 41 5.53 -4.16 -9.61
N SER A 42 4.24 -4.36 -9.87
CA SER A 42 3.48 -5.41 -9.20
C SER A 42 3.75 -6.79 -9.79
N ALA A 43 3.95 -7.82 -8.96
CA ALA A 43 4.06 -9.19 -9.44
C ALA A 43 2.72 -9.76 -9.94
N TYR A 44 1.60 -9.38 -9.31
CA TYR A 44 0.25 -9.77 -9.75
C TYR A 44 -0.13 -9.11 -11.09
N PHE A 45 0.00 -7.79 -11.20
CA PHE A 45 -0.34 -7.06 -12.43
C PHE A 45 0.76 -7.14 -13.50
N ARG A 46 1.37 -8.31 -13.72
CA ARG A 46 2.35 -8.55 -14.80
C ARG A 46 3.44 -7.46 -14.93
N LYS A 47 3.99 -7.01 -13.81
CA LYS A 47 5.02 -5.95 -13.71
C LYS A 47 4.57 -4.55 -14.16
N GLU A 48 3.26 -4.31 -14.22
CA GLU A 48 2.69 -2.97 -14.35
C GLU A 48 3.07 -2.08 -13.16
N LYS A 49 3.07 -0.77 -13.41
CA LYS A 49 3.50 0.25 -12.45
C LYS A 49 2.38 0.56 -11.45
N ILE A 50 2.73 0.50 -10.17
CA ILE A 50 1.92 1.02 -9.06
C ILE A 50 2.60 2.29 -8.57
N PHE A 51 1.98 3.44 -8.85
CA PHE A 51 2.50 4.75 -8.44
C PHE A 51 2.25 5.00 -6.95
N LEU A 52 3.21 5.66 -6.30
CA LEU A 52 3.24 5.83 -4.85
C LEU A 52 2.87 7.24 -4.37
N GLU A 53 2.74 8.21 -5.26
CA GLU A 53 2.44 9.61 -4.90
C GLU A 53 1.11 9.77 -4.16
N LEU A 54 0.09 9.00 -4.56
CA LEU A 54 -1.25 9.09 -3.99
C LEU A 54 -1.27 8.60 -2.55
N PHE A 55 -0.40 7.64 -2.21
CA PHE A 55 -0.23 7.15 -0.85
C PHE A 55 0.17 8.27 0.10
N TRP A 56 1.20 9.05 -0.25
CA TRP A 56 1.67 10.15 0.57
C TRP A 56 0.60 11.23 0.73
N LYS A 57 -0.07 11.61 -0.37
CA LYS A 57 -1.18 12.57 -0.32
C LYS A 57 -2.30 12.11 0.61
N HIS A 58 -2.70 10.84 0.51
CA HIS A 58 -3.77 10.29 1.35
C HIS A 58 -3.33 10.12 2.81
N LEU A 59 -2.07 9.76 3.06
CA LEU A 59 -1.50 9.63 4.41
C LEU A 59 -1.50 10.99 5.13
N TYR A 60 -0.95 12.03 4.51
CA TYR A 60 -0.88 13.36 5.13
C TYR A 60 -2.25 14.06 5.21
N GLY A 61 -3.23 13.63 4.41
CA GLY A 61 -4.61 14.10 4.51
C GLY A 61 -5.40 13.55 5.71
N LYS A 62 -4.87 12.57 6.46
CA LYS A 62 -5.54 12.07 7.69
C LYS A 62 -5.31 13.04 8.83
N GLU A 63 -6.33 13.46 9.58
CA GLU A 63 -6.14 14.40 10.69
C GLU A 63 -5.36 13.77 11.86
N ASN A 64 -5.60 12.49 12.15
CA ASN A 64 -4.99 11.79 13.28
C ASN A 64 -3.54 11.33 12.99
N TRP A 65 -2.57 11.96 13.66
CA TRP A 65 -1.15 11.61 13.53
C TRP A 65 -0.82 10.17 13.98
N ARG A 66 -1.51 9.64 14.99
CA ARG A 66 -1.32 8.25 15.45
C ARG A 66 -1.73 7.28 14.35
N ASP A 67 -2.81 7.58 13.63
CA ASP A 67 -3.23 6.79 12.47
C ASP A 67 -2.22 6.89 11.33
N ARG A 68 -1.69 8.09 11.04
CA ARG A 68 -0.61 8.27 10.06
C ARG A 68 0.58 7.37 10.39
N MET A 69 1.07 7.44 11.63
CA MET A 69 2.20 6.64 12.08
C MET A 69 1.91 5.15 11.97
N ARG A 70 0.76 4.70 12.47
CA ARG A 70 0.34 3.29 12.42
C ARG A 70 0.34 2.74 11.00
N ARG A 71 -0.19 3.49 10.03
CA ARG A 71 -0.18 3.11 8.61
C ARG A 71 1.23 3.12 8.03
N LEU A 72 2.01 4.16 8.32
CA LEU A 72 3.35 4.33 7.76
C LEU A 72 4.33 3.23 8.18
N LYS A 73 4.14 2.66 9.39
CA LYS A 73 4.93 1.51 9.86
C LYS A 73 4.89 0.31 8.91
N TYR A 74 3.82 0.14 8.14
CA TYR A 74 3.72 -0.97 7.18
C TYR A 74 4.42 -0.71 5.85
N PHE A 75 5.00 0.48 5.61
CA PHE A 75 5.47 0.88 4.27
C PHE A 75 6.42 -0.13 3.63
N ALA A 76 7.38 -0.67 4.38
CA ALA A 76 8.28 -1.71 3.88
C ALA A 76 7.52 -2.98 3.44
N CYS A 77 6.60 -3.46 4.28
CA CYS A 77 5.75 -4.63 3.99
C CYS A 77 4.86 -4.39 2.75
N VAL A 78 4.32 -3.17 2.59
CA VAL A 78 3.51 -2.80 1.42
C VAL A 78 4.31 -2.91 0.12
N ILE A 79 5.53 -2.35 0.11
CA ILE A 79 6.39 -2.41 -1.07
C ILE A 79 6.72 -3.86 -1.44
N GLU A 80 7.07 -4.69 -0.46
CA GLU A 80 7.32 -6.11 -0.69
C GLU A 80 6.08 -6.85 -1.22
N LEU A 81 4.93 -6.64 -0.59
CA LEU A 81 3.65 -7.24 -0.97
C LEU A 81 3.35 -6.97 -2.45
N ILE A 82 3.48 -5.71 -2.88
CA ILE A 82 3.24 -5.33 -4.29
C ILE A 82 4.24 -6.03 -5.21
N GLN A 83 5.53 -6.00 -4.87
CA GLN A 83 6.60 -6.46 -5.75
C GLN A 83 6.66 -7.98 -5.92
N LYS A 84 6.22 -8.74 -4.91
CA LYS A 84 6.41 -10.19 -4.83
C LYS A 84 5.11 -11.00 -4.87
N SER A 85 3.99 -10.46 -4.38
CA SER A 85 2.73 -11.22 -4.36
C SER A 85 2.15 -11.37 -5.76
N ARG A 86 1.81 -12.61 -6.11
CA ARG A 86 1.02 -12.98 -7.30
C ARG A 86 -0.43 -13.32 -6.94
N PHE A 87 -0.83 -13.10 -5.70
CA PHE A 87 -2.16 -13.45 -5.23
C PHE A 87 -3.18 -12.45 -5.76
N ALA A 88 -4.34 -12.97 -6.17
CA ALA A 88 -5.43 -12.15 -6.66
C ALA A 88 -6.00 -11.27 -5.54
N PRO A 89 -6.16 -9.95 -5.79
CA PRO A 89 -6.82 -9.05 -4.86
C PRO A 89 -8.33 -9.20 -4.92
N THR A 90 -8.99 -8.80 -3.85
CA THR A 90 -10.43 -8.52 -3.89
C THR A 90 -10.63 -7.20 -4.64
N SER A 91 -11.39 -7.24 -5.74
CA SER A 91 -11.58 -6.08 -6.62
C SER A 91 -13.05 -5.65 -6.63
N LYS A 92 -13.33 -4.37 -6.42
CA LYS A 92 -14.68 -3.78 -6.50
C LYS A 92 -14.64 -2.48 -7.30
N LYS A 93 -15.72 -2.14 -8.01
CA LYS A 93 -15.88 -0.81 -8.60
C LYS A 93 -16.02 0.21 -7.47
N ASN A 94 -15.44 1.40 -7.64
CA ASN A 94 -15.61 2.47 -6.66
C ASN A 94 -17.07 2.98 -6.76
N PRO A 95 -17.89 2.87 -5.69
CA PRO A 95 -19.29 3.29 -5.71
C PRO A 95 -19.44 4.79 -5.99
N ASN A 96 -18.47 5.60 -5.52
CA ASN A 96 -18.49 7.04 -5.69
C ASN A 96 -17.92 7.50 -7.04
N LYS A 97 -17.18 6.64 -7.74
CA LYS A 97 -16.49 6.98 -9.00
C LYS A 97 -16.46 5.79 -9.94
N SER A 98 -17.45 5.69 -10.81
CA SER A 98 -17.66 4.56 -11.73
C SER A 98 -16.47 4.23 -12.66
N LYS A 99 -15.54 5.16 -12.87
CA LYS A 99 -14.32 4.99 -13.69
C LYS A 99 -13.12 4.47 -12.91
N GLU A 100 -13.28 4.17 -11.63
CA GLU A 100 -12.21 3.68 -10.76
C GLU A 100 -12.52 2.25 -10.27
N MET A 101 -11.49 1.42 -10.23
CA MET A 101 -11.53 0.10 -9.60
C MET A 101 -10.61 0.08 -8.38
N LEU A 102 -11.09 -0.51 -7.29
CA LEU A 102 -10.32 -0.66 -6.05
C LEU A 102 -9.93 -2.12 -5.90
N HIS A 103 -8.64 -2.36 -5.71
CA HIS A 103 -8.04 -3.66 -5.46
C HIS A 103 -7.49 -3.69 -4.05
N ARG A 104 -8.00 -4.60 -3.21
CA ARG A 104 -7.47 -4.87 -1.88
C ARG A 104 -6.60 -6.11 -1.90
N PHE A 105 -5.33 -5.94 -1.52
CA PHE A 105 -4.39 -7.04 -1.29
C PHE A 105 -4.15 -7.19 0.19
N TYR A 106 -4.02 -8.42 0.65
CA TYR A 106 -3.81 -8.75 2.05
C TYR A 106 -2.41 -9.33 2.24
N GLY A 107 -1.74 -8.86 3.28
CA GLY A 107 -0.43 -9.35 3.70
C GLY A 107 -0.39 -9.65 5.19
N LEU A 108 0.51 -10.54 5.57
CA LEU A 108 0.89 -10.77 6.96
C LEU A 108 2.32 -10.28 7.12
N THR A 109 2.58 -9.48 8.15
CA THR A 109 3.95 -9.07 8.49
C THR A 109 4.77 -10.28 8.92
N ALA A 110 6.10 -10.14 8.95
CA ALA A 110 6.95 -11.21 9.48
C ALA A 110 6.65 -11.55 10.97
N ASP A 111 6.00 -10.64 11.70
CA ASP A 111 5.53 -10.84 13.08
C ASP A 111 4.03 -11.27 13.13
N ASN A 112 3.48 -11.77 12.02
CA ASN A 112 2.12 -12.32 11.86
C ASN A 112 0.96 -11.34 12.05
N GLU A 113 1.18 -10.04 11.85
CA GLU A 113 0.10 -9.06 11.89
C GLU A 113 -0.54 -8.90 10.50
N LEU A 114 -1.85 -9.02 10.45
CA LEU A 114 -2.61 -8.89 9.22
C LEU A 114 -2.76 -7.41 8.82
N PHE A 115 -2.54 -7.12 7.55
CA PHE A 115 -2.75 -5.80 6.98
C PHE A 115 -3.32 -5.89 5.57
N CYS A 116 -4.00 -4.81 5.18
CA CYS A 116 -4.57 -4.66 3.86
C CYS A 116 -4.01 -3.40 3.19
N ILE A 117 -3.71 -3.51 1.90
CA ILE A 117 -3.39 -2.36 1.04
C ILE A 117 -4.51 -2.15 0.04
N GLN A 118 -4.81 -0.89 -0.24
CA GLN A 118 -5.76 -0.51 -1.28
C GLN A 118 -5.02 0.13 -2.45
N ILE A 119 -5.16 -0.48 -3.62
CA ILE A 119 -4.68 0.04 -4.89
C ILE A 119 -5.88 0.49 -5.71
N LYS A 120 -5.80 1.67 -6.29
CA LYS A 120 -6.79 2.19 -7.24
C LYS A 120 -6.28 2.04 -8.65
N GLU A 121 -7.12 1.52 -9.54
CA GLU A 121 -6.94 1.56 -10.98
C GLU A 121 -7.86 2.64 -11.58
N ASP A 122 -7.28 3.55 -12.36
CA ASP A 122 -8.01 4.35 -13.33
C ASP A 122 -8.28 3.46 -14.55
N VAL A 123 -9.55 3.12 -14.77
CA VAL A 123 -9.95 2.16 -15.82
C VAL A 123 -9.65 2.70 -17.22
N LYS A 124 -9.74 4.03 -17.42
CA LYS A 124 -9.52 4.67 -18.73
C LYS A 124 -8.06 4.56 -19.15
N ASN A 125 -7.14 4.88 -18.25
CA ASN A 125 -5.71 4.96 -18.56
C ASN A 125 -4.90 3.75 -18.06
N LYS A 126 -5.57 2.77 -17.43
CA LYS A 126 -4.99 1.57 -16.79
C LYS A 126 -3.92 1.86 -15.73
N GLN A 127 -3.85 3.10 -15.25
CA GLN A 127 -2.86 3.52 -14.26
C GLN A 127 -3.29 3.09 -12.86
N LYS A 128 -2.33 2.56 -12.10
CA LYS A 128 -2.57 2.03 -10.75
C LYS A 128 -1.82 2.84 -9.71
N PHE A 129 -2.48 3.08 -8.59
CA PHE A 129 -2.02 3.95 -7.51
C PHE A 129 -2.19 3.25 -6.18
N LEU A 130 -1.13 3.21 -5.37
CA LEU A 130 -1.28 2.89 -3.96
C LEU A 130 -2.03 4.04 -3.28
N ILE A 131 -3.18 3.76 -2.66
CA ILE A 131 -3.93 4.76 -1.88
C ILE A 131 -3.53 4.69 -0.42
N SER A 132 -3.66 3.51 0.18
CA SER A 132 -3.59 3.37 1.62
C SER A 132 -3.16 1.96 2.02
N VAL A 133 -2.66 1.89 3.25
CA VAL A 133 -2.51 0.66 4.02
C VAL A 133 -3.25 0.85 5.34
N PHE A 134 -3.74 -0.24 5.90
CA PHE A 134 -4.31 -0.27 7.24
C PHE A 134 -4.15 -1.67 7.85
N PRO A 135 -3.92 -1.76 9.17
CA PRO A 135 -4.10 -3.02 9.88
C PRO A 135 -5.57 -3.43 9.79
N THR A 136 -5.84 -4.72 9.80
CA THR A 136 -7.19 -5.28 9.74
C THR A 136 -7.21 -6.61 10.48
N ASP A 137 -8.32 -6.92 11.12
CA ASP A 137 -8.51 -8.18 11.85
C ASP A 137 -9.07 -9.29 10.93
N GLY A 138 -9.44 -8.94 9.69
CA GLY A 138 -9.92 -9.92 8.73
C GLY A 138 -10.47 -9.30 7.45
N PRO A 139 -10.69 -10.11 6.41
CA PRO A 139 -11.18 -9.63 5.11
C PRO A 139 -12.61 -9.12 5.07
N TRP A 140 -13.31 -9.15 6.20
CA TRP A 140 -14.71 -8.76 6.35
C TRP A 140 -14.91 -7.24 6.53
N ASP A 141 -13.83 -6.45 6.63
CA ASP A 141 -13.82 -4.97 6.75
C ASP A 141 -14.24 -4.22 5.46
N TRP A 142 -15.12 -4.78 4.64
CA TRP A 142 -15.75 -4.04 3.54
C TRP A 142 -17.07 -3.39 3.94
N ASP A 143 -17.70 -3.86 5.02
CA ASP A 143 -19.08 -3.53 5.40
C ASP A 143 -19.17 -2.68 6.69
N MET A 144 -18.07 -2.05 7.12
CA MET A 144 -18.06 -1.01 8.15
C MET A 144 -17.74 0.37 7.56
#